data_AF-A0A834FFU9-F1
#
_entry.id   AF-A0A834FFU9-F1
#
_cell.length_a   1.000
_cell.length_b   1.000
_cell.length_c   1.000
_cell.angle_alpha   90.00
_cell.angle_beta   90.00
_cell.angle_gamma   90.00
#
_symmetry.space_group_name_H-M   'P 1'
#
loop_
_entity.id
_entity.type
_entity.pdbx_description
1 polymer ?
#
loop_
_entity_poly.entity_id
_entity_poly.type
_entity_poly.pdbx_seq_one_letter_code
_entity_poly.pdbx_strand_id
1 'polypeptide(L)'
;MSVCPPPAVSSVAFSSCSPCSLAGRVNMAAPRRSTLPRPLPEGFILTDQKKKWRLGKQIGQGGFGLIYLASRNIDQPTPEDADYVIKVEYKENGPLFSELKFYQRAAKPETMEKWKEEKKLDFLGIPTYWGSGLAEHSGL
;
A
#
# COMPACT_ATOMS: atom_id res chain seq x y z
N MET A 1 3.40 -10.16 -35.47
CA MET A 1 2.43 -9.28 -34.79
C MET A 1 2.60 -9.53 -33.31
N SER A 2 3.32 -8.65 -32.60
CA SER A 2 3.54 -8.80 -31.16
C SER A 2 2.23 -8.46 -30.45
N VAL A 3 1.60 -9.47 -29.85
CA VAL A 3 0.40 -9.28 -29.03
C VAL A 3 0.87 -8.60 -27.75
N CYS A 4 0.57 -7.31 -27.59
CA CYS A 4 0.80 -6.62 -26.32
C CYS A 4 0.09 -7.39 -25.20
N PRO A 5 0.77 -7.75 -24.11
CA PRO A 5 0.09 -8.35 -22.97
C PRO A 5 -0.95 -7.37 -22.42
N PRO A 6 -2.06 -7.86 -21.85
CA PRO A 6 -3.08 -6.99 -21.25
C PRO A 6 -2.46 -6.11 -20.16
N PRO A 7 -2.99 -4.89 -19.93
CA PRO A 7 -2.49 -4.01 -18.87
C PRO A 7 -2.54 -4.76 -17.54
N ALA A 8 -1.39 -4.81 -16.85
CA ALA A 8 -1.31 -5.41 -15.54
C ALA A 8 -2.05 -4.53 -14.54
N VAL A 9 -3.28 -4.89 -14.22
CA VAL A 9 -4.07 -4.22 -13.19
C VAL A 9 -3.49 -4.60 -11.83
N SER A 10 -2.99 -3.61 -11.11
CA SER A 10 -2.45 -3.80 -9.76
C SER A 10 -3.38 -3.17 -8.72
N SER A 11 -3.67 -3.92 -7.66
CA SER A 11 -4.39 -3.41 -6.51
C SER A 11 -3.43 -2.63 -5.62
N VAL A 12 -3.92 -1.51 -5.09
CA VAL A 12 -3.14 -0.58 -4.28
C VAL A 12 -3.80 -0.40 -2.93
N ALA A 13 -3.06 -0.52 -1.83
CA ALA A 13 -3.52 -0.14 -0.49
C ALA A 13 -2.66 1.00 0.07
N PHE A 14 -3.33 2.00 0.66
CA PHE A 14 -2.70 3.19 1.21
C PHE A 14 -2.79 3.16 2.73
N SER A 15 -1.66 3.15 3.41
CA SER A 15 -1.59 3.24 4.88
C SER A 15 -0.59 4.29 5.32
N SER A 16 -0.85 4.92 6.47
CA SER A 16 0.18 5.72 7.14
C SER A 16 0.87 4.89 8.20
N CYS A 17 2.19 5.00 8.25
CA CYS A 17 2.96 4.50 9.38
C CYS A 17 3.09 5.67 10.36
N SER A 18 2.56 5.55 11.58
CA SER A 18 3.00 6.45 12.64
C SER A 18 4.51 6.26 12.83
N PRO A 19 5.29 7.31 13.22
CA PRO A 19 6.73 7.20 13.38
C PRO A 19 7.03 6.24 14.53
N CYS A 20 7.17 4.97 14.18
CA CYS A 20 7.74 3.94 15.01
C CYS A 20 8.91 3.43 14.19
N SER A 21 10.13 3.70 14.65
CA SER A 21 11.37 3.31 13.99
C SER A 21 11.30 1.83 13.59
N LEU A 22 11.13 1.56 12.30
CA LEU A 22 11.11 0.22 11.71
C LEU A 22 12.54 -0.33 11.65
N ALA A 23 13.15 -0.53 12.81
CA ALA A 23 14.34 -1.34 12.97
C ALA A 23 13.91 -2.76 13.34
N GLY A 24 13.46 -3.51 12.33
CA GLY A 24 13.08 -4.90 12.51
C GLY A 24 12.98 -5.65 11.18
N ARG A 25 14.06 -6.35 10.79
CA ARG A 25 13.98 -7.36 9.72
C ARG A 25 13.17 -8.54 10.23
N VAL A 26 11.90 -8.64 9.82
CA VAL A 26 11.08 -9.83 10.06
C VAL A 26 11.33 -10.82 8.91
N ASN A 27 12.10 -11.87 9.17
CA ASN A 27 12.25 -13.00 8.25
C ASN A 27 11.00 -13.89 8.35
N MET A 28 9.97 -13.60 7.55
CA MET A 28 8.85 -14.52 7.36
C MET A 28 9.20 -15.53 6.26
N ALA A 29 8.92 -16.82 6.52
CA ALA A 29 9.05 -17.88 5.53
C ALA A 29 8.19 -17.56 4.31
N ALA A 30 8.80 -17.58 3.12
CA ALA A 30 8.17 -17.15 1.88
C ALA A 30 6.96 -18.03 1.52
N PRO A 31 5.75 -17.47 1.37
CA PRO A 31 4.67 -18.16 0.68
C PRO A 31 5.10 -18.40 -0.78
N ARG A 32 4.59 -19.48 -1.37
CA ARG A 32 4.92 -19.90 -2.75
C ARG A 32 4.85 -18.70 -3.70
N ARG A 33 5.91 -18.53 -4.50
CA ARG A 33 6.16 -17.42 -5.44
C ARG A 33 4.87 -16.91 -6.09
N SER A 34 4.27 -15.87 -5.52
CA SER A 34 3.31 -15.05 -6.24
C SER A 34 4.09 -14.22 -7.23
N THR A 35 3.62 -14.16 -8.47
CA THR A 35 4.22 -13.28 -9.48
C THR A 35 4.16 -11.85 -8.92
N LEU A 36 5.28 -11.13 -8.93
CA LEU A 36 5.33 -9.75 -8.48
C LEU A 36 5.02 -8.81 -9.64
N PRO A 37 4.28 -7.70 -9.41
CA PRO A 37 4.10 -6.69 -10.43
C PRO A 37 5.45 -6.14 -10.88
N ARG A 38 5.52 -5.67 -12.12
CA ARG A 38 6.67 -4.87 -12.55
C ARG A 38 6.71 -3.60 -11.70
N PRO A 39 7.90 -3.14 -11.29
CA PRO A 39 8.00 -1.93 -10.50
C PRO A 39 7.46 -0.73 -11.28
N LEU A 40 6.68 0.10 -10.59
CA LEU A 40 6.15 1.35 -11.12
C LEU A 40 7.25 2.42 -11.04
N PRO A 41 7.34 3.33 -12.02
CA PRO A 41 8.33 4.39 -11.98
C PRO A 41 8.07 5.35 -10.80
N GLU A 42 9.14 5.85 -10.21
CA GLU A 42 9.04 6.91 -9.20
C GLU A 42 8.37 8.15 -9.80
N GLY A 43 7.53 8.82 -9.01
CA GLY A 43 6.72 9.95 -9.46
C GLY A 43 5.42 9.57 -10.16
N PHE A 44 5.11 8.28 -10.33
CA PHE A 44 3.84 7.86 -10.90
C PHE A 44 2.66 8.31 -10.02
N ILE A 45 1.67 8.96 -10.65
CA ILE A 45 0.51 9.50 -9.96
C ILE A 45 -0.59 8.45 -9.96
N LEU A 46 -0.90 7.93 -8.78
CA LEU A 46 -2.03 7.07 -8.53
C LEU A 46 -3.26 7.89 -8.19
N THR A 47 -4.38 7.56 -8.82
CA THR A 47 -5.67 8.18 -8.53
C THR A 47 -6.57 7.14 -7.89
N ASP A 48 -6.88 7.32 -6.62
CA ASP A 48 -8.02 6.71 -5.94
C ASP A 48 -9.29 7.53 -6.25
N GLN A 49 -10.48 7.00 -5.94
CA GLN A 49 -11.80 7.56 -6.29
C GLN A 49 -11.91 9.09 -6.15
N LYS A 50 -11.28 9.68 -5.13
CA LYS A 50 -11.21 11.14 -4.93
C LYS A 50 -9.84 11.68 -4.52
N LYS A 51 -8.82 10.84 -4.39
CA LYS A 51 -7.51 11.22 -3.84
C LYS A 51 -6.41 10.90 -4.84
N LYS A 52 -5.47 11.83 -5.02
CA LYS A 52 -4.28 11.60 -5.83
C LYS A 52 -3.09 11.38 -4.93
N TRP A 53 -2.20 10.50 -5.35
CA TRP A 53 -1.02 10.11 -4.61
C TRP A 53 0.16 10.00 -5.56
N ARG A 54 1.27 10.62 -5.21
CA ARG A 54 2.53 10.49 -5.95
C ARG A 54 3.36 9.37 -5.33
N LEU A 55 3.71 8.37 -6.14
CA LEU A 55 4.65 7.33 -5.75
C LEU A 55 6.05 7.91 -5.59
N GLY A 56 6.71 7.54 -4.51
CA GLY A 56 8.12 7.79 -4.26
C GLY A 56 8.95 6.54 -4.46
N LYS A 57 10.08 6.50 -3.75
CA LYS A 57 11.04 5.41 -3.75
C LYS A 57 10.41 4.09 -3.30
N GLN A 58 10.81 3.00 -3.95
CA GLN A 58 10.48 1.65 -3.49
C GLN A 58 11.29 1.32 -2.23
N ILE A 59 10.61 0.94 -1.15
CA ILE A 59 11.22 0.61 0.15
C ILE A 59 11.23 -0.89 0.45
N GLY A 60 10.42 -1.69 -0.27
CA GLY A 60 10.36 -3.12 -0.05
C GLY A 60 9.77 -3.90 -1.23
N GLN A 61 10.23 -5.15 -1.38
CA GLN A 61 9.73 -6.12 -2.36
C GLN A 61 9.79 -7.52 -1.74
N GLY A 62 8.73 -8.32 -1.89
CA GLY A 62 8.69 -9.69 -1.40
C GLY A 62 7.33 -10.36 -1.61
N GLY A 63 7.02 -11.39 -0.82
CA GLY A 63 5.73 -12.12 -0.90
C GLY A 63 4.48 -11.28 -0.61
N PHE A 64 4.67 -10.03 -0.19
CA PHE A 64 3.65 -9.01 0.05
C PHE A 64 3.57 -7.99 -1.11
N GLY A 65 4.10 -8.30 -2.30
CA GLY A 65 4.15 -7.34 -3.41
C GLY A 65 5.26 -6.30 -3.27
N LEU A 66 5.01 -5.13 -3.85
CA LEU A 66 5.91 -3.97 -3.84
C LEU A 66 5.40 -2.92 -2.87
N ILE A 67 6.30 -2.31 -2.11
CA ILE A 67 5.98 -1.24 -1.16
C ILE A 67 6.75 0.01 -1.55
N TYR A 68 6.03 1.11 -1.72
CA TYR A 68 6.56 2.41 -2.10
C TYR A 68 6.22 3.45 -1.04
N LEU A 69 7.06 4.48 -0.93
CA LEU A 69 6.69 5.72 -0.27
C LEU A 69 5.62 6.44 -1.09
N ALA A 70 4.80 7.25 -0.43
CA ALA A 70 3.74 7.99 -1.08
C ALA A 70 3.54 9.37 -0.48
N SER A 71 3.17 10.33 -1.31
CA SER A 71 2.81 11.68 -0.88
C SER A 71 1.47 12.10 -1.47
N ARG A 72 0.68 12.87 -0.72
CA ARG A 72 -0.53 13.54 -1.25
C ARG A 72 -0.17 14.76 -2.11
N ASN A 73 1.00 15.35 -1.88
CA ASN A 73 1.48 16.49 -2.64
C ASN A 73 2.03 15.98 -3.96
N ILE A 74 1.23 16.07 -5.01
CA ILE A 74 1.62 15.62 -6.35
C ILE A 74 2.65 16.56 -7.00
N ASP A 75 2.68 17.83 -6.60
CA ASP A 75 3.54 18.84 -7.22
C ASP A 75 5.00 18.72 -6.80
N GLN A 76 5.26 18.14 -5.62
CA GLN A 76 6.59 17.98 -5.06
C GLN A 76 7.05 16.52 -5.15
N PRO A 77 8.36 16.27 -5.27
CA PRO A 77 8.90 14.91 -5.11
C PRO A 77 8.49 14.33 -3.76
N THR A 78 8.17 13.03 -3.75
CA THR A 78 7.87 12.32 -2.49
C THR A 78 9.15 12.26 -1.65
N PRO A 79 9.12 12.78 -0.41
CA PRO A 79 10.31 12.81 0.42
C PRO A 79 10.62 11.42 1.01
N GLU A 80 11.86 11.20 1.46
CA GLU A 80 12.28 9.89 2.00
C GLU A 80 11.67 9.60 3.39
N ASP A 81 11.17 10.61 4.08
CA ASP A 81 10.46 10.56 5.37
C ASP A 81 8.94 10.61 5.21
N ALA A 82 8.41 10.24 4.04
CA ALA A 82 6.98 10.30 3.78
C ALA A 82 6.16 9.46 4.77
N ASP A 83 5.10 10.06 5.32
CA ASP A 83 4.20 9.42 6.30
C ASP A 83 3.34 8.28 5.73
N TYR A 84 3.27 8.18 4.39
CA TYR A 84 2.38 7.24 3.71
C TYR A 84 3.17 6.22 2.91
N VAL A 85 2.66 5.00 2.93
CA VAL A 85 3.14 3.89 2.12
C VAL A 85 2.03 3.36 1.22
N ILE A 86 2.45 2.91 0.05
CA ILE A 86 1.60 2.29 -0.95
C ILE A 86 2.09 0.88 -1.20
N LYS A 87 1.20 -0.08 -0.94
CA LYS A 87 1.42 -1.49 -1.25
C LYS A 87 0.75 -1.83 -2.58
N VAL A 88 1.51 -2.44 -3.49
CA VAL A 88 1.09 -2.79 -4.86
C VAL A 88 1.24 -4.30 -5.08
N GLU A 89 0.15 -4.97 -5.43
CA GLU A 89 0.12 -6.37 -5.84
C GLU A 89 -0.72 -6.54 -7.12
N TYR A 90 -0.50 -7.61 -7.90
CA TYR A 90 -1.43 -7.93 -8.98
C TYR A 90 -2.84 -8.15 -8.45
N LYS A 91 -3.85 -7.72 -9.22
CA LYS A 91 -5.25 -7.92 -8.87
C LYS A 91 -5.63 -9.39 -8.61
N GLU A 92 -4.96 -10.31 -9.31
CA GLU A 92 -5.19 -11.76 -9.19
C GLU A 92 -4.59 -12.37 -7.92
N ASN A 93 -3.70 -11.63 -7.21
CA ASN A 93 -3.14 -12.08 -5.95
C ASN A 93 -4.17 -11.88 -4.81
N GLY A 94 -4.54 -12.98 -4.13
CA GLY A 94 -5.51 -12.98 -3.04
C GLY A 94 -5.10 -12.33 -1.70
N PRO A 95 -3.80 -12.25 -1.31
CA PRO A 95 -3.42 -11.70 0.00
C PRO A 95 -3.81 -10.23 0.21
N LEU A 96 -3.54 -9.34 -0.76
CA LEU A 96 -3.88 -7.92 -0.62
C LEU A 96 -5.38 -7.67 -0.51
N PHE A 97 -6.21 -8.48 -1.19
CA PHE A 97 -7.66 -8.34 -1.09
C PHE A 97 -8.16 -8.66 0.33
N SER A 98 -7.58 -9.68 0.96
CA SER A 98 -7.94 -10.06 2.33
C SER A 98 -7.54 -8.97 3.34
N GLU A 99 -6.35 -8.41 3.17
CA GLU A 99 -5.86 -7.27 3.96
C GLU A 99 -6.75 -6.02 3.77
N LEU A 100 -7.14 -5.72 2.53
CA LEU A 100 -8.05 -4.61 2.25
C LEU A 100 -9.40 -4.80 2.96
N LYS A 101 -9.95 -6.02 2.94
CA LYS A 101 -11.20 -6.33 3.63
C LYS A 101 -11.06 -6.22 5.14
N PHE A 102 -9.91 -6.56 5.70
CA PHE A 102 -9.61 -6.33 7.11
C PHE A 102 -9.67 -4.83 7.44
N TYR A 103 -8.97 -3.98 6.68
CA TYR A 103 -8.99 -2.54 6.93
C TYR A 103 -10.38 -1.92 6.78
N GLN A 104 -11.15 -2.31 5.75
CA GLN A 104 -12.50 -1.81 5.52
C GLN A 104 -13.50 -2.20 6.62
N ARG A 105 -13.31 -3.36 7.26
CA ARG A 105 -14.26 -3.91 8.25
C ARG A 105 -13.86 -3.61 9.69
N ALA A 106 -12.59 -3.83 10.04
CA ALA A 106 -12.09 -3.79 11.40
C ALA A 106 -11.33 -2.50 11.74
N ALA A 107 -10.63 -1.90 10.77
CA ALA A 107 -9.78 -0.72 11.00
C ALA A 107 -10.49 0.61 10.63
N LYS A 108 -11.80 0.69 10.88
CA LYS A 108 -12.52 1.96 10.74
C LYS A 108 -12.05 2.92 11.85
N PRO A 109 -11.76 4.19 11.54
CA PRO A 109 -11.29 5.15 12.55
C PRO A 109 -12.24 5.24 13.74
N GLU A 110 -13.55 5.28 13.49
CA GLU A 110 -14.59 5.28 14.52
C GLU A 110 -14.51 4.07 15.47
N THR A 111 -14.28 2.87 14.90
CA THR A 111 -14.17 1.63 15.69
C THR A 111 -12.87 1.60 16.47
N MET A 112 -11.77 2.07 15.88
CA MET A 112 -10.45 2.11 16.53
C MET A 112 -10.44 3.08 17.71
N GLU A 113 -10.97 4.29 17.54
CA GLU A 113 -11.05 5.29 18.62
C GLU A 113 -11.96 4.79 19.76
N LYS A 114 -13.14 4.25 19.44
CA LYS A 114 -14.04 3.66 20.44
C LYS A 114 -13.36 2.54 21.23
N TRP A 115 -12.64 1.64 20.55
CA TRP A 115 -11.91 0.56 21.21
C TRP A 115 -10.78 1.09 22.10
N LYS A 116 -10.07 2.12 21.65
CA LYS A 116 -9.01 2.79 22.39
C LYS A 116 -9.54 3.40 23.69
N GLU A 117 -10.68 4.09 23.63
CA GLU A 117 -11.37 4.66 24.79
C GLU A 117 -11.88 3.58 25.75
N GLU A 118 -12.57 2.56 25.23
CA GLU A 118 -13.12 1.46 26.04
C GLU A 118 -12.03 0.66 26.78
N LYS A 119 -10.87 0.49 26.15
CA LYS A 119 -9.72 -0.23 26.71
C LYS A 119 -8.71 0.67 27.41
N LYS A 120 -8.92 1.99 27.43
CA LYS A 120 -8.00 3.00 27.99
C LYS A 120 -6.56 2.82 27.48
N LEU A 121 -6.43 2.64 26.17
CA LEU A 121 -5.13 2.47 25.51
C LEU A 121 -4.62 3.83 25.02
N ASP A 122 -3.33 4.09 25.17
CA ASP A 122 -2.71 5.31 24.64
C ASP A 122 -2.44 5.20 23.12
N PHE A 123 -2.30 3.98 22.62
CA PHE A 123 -1.97 3.68 21.23
C PHE A 123 -2.53 2.32 20.79
N LEU A 124 -2.85 2.20 19.50
CA LEU A 124 -3.25 0.95 18.85
C LEU A 124 -2.30 0.66 17.69
N GLY A 125 -1.65 -0.51 17.71
CA GLY A 125 -0.67 -0.94 16.70
C GLY A 125 -1.23 -1.28 15.31
N ILE A 126 -2.39 -0.72 14.95
CA ILE A 126 -3.05 -0.96 13.67
C ILE A 126 -2.81 0.26 12.76
N PRO A 127 -2.19 0.08 11.58
CA PRO A 127 -2.00 1.19 10.65
C PRO A 127 -3.32 1.82 10.21
N THR A 128 -3.32 3.14 10.01
CA THR A 128 -4.50 3.84 9.49
C THR A 128 -4.65 3.59 8.00
N TYR A 129 -5.83 3.12 7.59
CA TYR A 129 -6.17 2.92 6.19
C TYR A 129 -6.72 4.21 5.57
N TRP A 130 -6.15 4.63 4.44
CA TRP A 130 -6.49 5.88 3.78
C TRP A 130 -7.29 5.73 2.49
N GLY A 131 -7.22 4.56 1.86
CA GLY A 131 -7.85 4.26 0.58
C GLY A 131 -7.30 3.01 -0.07
N SER A 132 -7.88 2.65 -1.21
CA SER A 132 -7.37 1.60 -2.10
C SER A 132 -7.84 1.85 -3.51
N GLY A 133 -7.09 1.38 -4.50
CA GLY A 133 -7.41 1.61 -5.90
C GLY A 133 -6.89 0.51 -6.80
N LEU A 134 -7.19 0.66 -8.09
CA LEU A 134 -6.60 -0.12 -9.15
C LEU A 134 -5.69 0.79 -9.97
N ALA A 135 -4.47 0.35 -10.19
CA ALA A 135 -3.51 1.00 -11.07
C ALA A 135 -3.37 0.15 -12.31
N GLU A 136 -3.63 0.73 -13.48
CA GLU A 136 -3.31 0.10 -14.75
C GLU A 136 -1.98 0.69 -15.23
N HIS A 137 -0.98 -0.18 -15.36
CA HIS A 137 0.26 0.17 -16.02
C HIS A 137 0.38 -0.69 -17.27
N SER A 138 0.05 -0.10 -18.41
CA SER A 138 0.36 -0.64 -19.72
C SER A 138 1.88 -0.63 -19.87
N GLY A 139 2.52 -1.78 -19.65
CA GLY A 139 3.94 -1.91 -19.90
C GLY A 139 4.24 -1.70 -21.38
N LEU A 140 5.31 -0.96 -21.66
CA LEU A 140 6.10 -1.05 -22.89
C LEU A 140 6.33 -2.51 -23.33
#